data_AF-A0A927XAM4-F1
#
_entry.id   AF-A0A927XAM4-F1
#
_cell.length_a   1.000
_cell.length_b   1.000
_cell.length_c   1.000
_cell.angle_alpha   90.00
_cell.angle_beta   90.00
_cell.angle_gamma   90.00
#
_symmetry.space_group_name_H-M   'P 1'
#
loop_
_entity.id
_entity.type
_entity.pdbx_description
1 polymer ?
#
loop_
_entity_poly.entity_id
_entity_poly.type
_entity_poly.pdbx_seq_one_letter_code
_entity_poly.pdbx_strand_id
1 'polypeptide(L)'
;MKAATSNAMLMNIIIVFIVVVMALLVTSISYTKAFRVKNRIIDIIEYHNGDFSDLKITDEINESLKSIGYRYNTGKTCPEMDGVSEEDTYTGSDYLYCIYTYNSARGKYYKVIAYMYFDLPIIGDYINIKVYGETKIFYG
;
A
#
# COMPACT_ATOMS: atom_id res chain seq x y z
N MET A 1 -15.13 4.38 -49.70
CA MET A 1 -14.54 3.44 -48.72
C MET A 1 -13.26 3.97 -48.04
N LYS A 2 -12.38 4.75 -48.71
CA LYS A 2 -11.19 5.41 -48.08
C LYS A 2 -11.48 6.42 -46.96
N ALA A 3 -12.62 7.11 -47.00
CA ALA A 3 -13.00 8.08 -45.95
C ALA A 3 -13.35 7.39 -44.61
N ALA A 4 -13.92 6.18 -44.66
CA ALA A 4 -14.25 5.40 -43.46
C ALA A 4 -12.99 4.86 -42.77
N THR A 5 -11.96 4.47 -43.53
CA THR A 5 -10.68 3.99 -42.98
C THR A 5 -9.86 5.12 -42.34
N SER A 6 -9.96 6.35 -42.86
CA SER A 6 -9.29 7.52 -42.26
C SER A 6 -9.96 7.97 -40.95
N ASN A 7 -11.28 7.93 -40.88
CA ASN A 7 -12.01 8.24 -39.65
C ASN A 7 -11.82 7.17 -38.56
N ALA A 8 -11.76 5.88 -38.96
CA ALA A 8 -11.49 4.78 -38.03
C ALA A 8 -10.09 4.89 -37.39
N MET A 9 -9.07 5.32 -38.14
CA MET A 9 -7.71 5.49 -37.61
C MET A 9 -7.64 6.60 -36.55
N LEU A 10 -8.33 7.72 -36.77
CA LEU A 10 -8.41 8.82 -35.80
C LEU A 10 -9.14 8.38 -34.51
N MET A 11 -10.26 7.68 -34.64
CA MET A 11 -10.99 7.14 -33.49
C MET A 11 -10.13 6.18 -32.67
N ASN A 12 -9.34 5.32 -33.32
CA ASN A 12 -8.49 4.36 -32.62
C ASN A 12 -7.36 5.07 -31.82
N ILE A 13 -6.75 6.12 -32.38
CA ILE A 13 -5.75 6.94 -31.68
C ILE A 13 -6.37 7.62 -30.45
N ILE A 14 -7.59 8.16 -30.58
CA ILE A 14 -8.30 8.80 -29.47
C ILE A 14 -8.59 7.79 -28.35
N ILE A 15 -9.08 6.60 -28.71
CA ILE A 15 -9.35 5.53 -27.73
C ILE A 15 -8.08 5.14 -26.99
N VAL A 16 -6.97 4.93 -27.70
CA VAL A 16 -5.68 4.61 -27.07
C VAL A 16 -5.24 5.71 -26.12
N PHE A 17 -5.35 6.98 -26.53
CA PHE A 17 -5.00 8.11 -25.67
C PHE A 17 -5.84 8.16 -24.40
N ILE A 18 -7.16 7.97 -24.51
CA ILE A 18 -8.06 7.92 -23.35
C ILE A 18 -7.69 6.78 -22.41
N VAL A 19 -7.41 5.58 -22.94
CA VAL A 19 -7.00 4.42 -22.13
C VAL A 19 -5.72 4.71 -21.38
N VAL A 20 -4.73 5.33 -22.03
CA VAL A 20 -3.46 5.71 -21.39
C VAL A 20 -3.68 6.72 -20.27
N VAL A 21 -4.46 7.78 -20.50
CA VAL A 21 -4.76 8.79 -19.47
C VAL A 21 -5.51 8.17 -18.29
N MET A 22 -6.52 7.32 -18.55
CA MET A 22 -7.24 6.62 -17.49
C MET A 22 -6.34 5.70 -16.68
N ALA A 23 -5.44 4.97 -17.34
CA ALA A 23 -4.46 4.12 -16.66
C ALA A 23 -3.56 4.94 -15.73
N LEU A 24 -3.07 6.11 -16.17
CA LEU A 24 -2.26 7.01 -15.35
C LEU A 24 -3.05 7.56 -14.15
N LEU A 25 -4.33 7.92 -14.32
CA LEU A 25 -5.18 8.41 -13.24
C LEU A 25 -5.44 7.34 -12.18
N VAL A 26 -5.82 6.13 -12.60
CA VAL A 26 -6.06 4.99 -11.70
C VAL A 26 -4.79 4.67 -10.92
N THR A 27 -3.64 4.62 -11.61
CA THR A 27 -2.32 4.41 -10.98
C THR A 27 -2.06 5.46 -9.90
N SER A 28 -2.29 6.74 -10.21
CA SER A 28 -2.04 7.85 -9.28
C SER A 28 -2.94 7.79 -8.04
N ILE A 29 -4.21 7.44 -8.21
CA ILE A 29 -5.16 7.27 -7.10
C ILE A 29 -4.74 6.09 -6.21
N SER A 30 -4.43 4.94 -6.79
CA SER A 30 -3.99 3.76 -6.04
C SER A 30 -2.68 4.03 -5.28
N TYR A 31 -1.72 4.73 -5.90
CA TYR A 31 -0.47 5.13 -5.24
C TYR A 31 -0.75 6.06 -4.06
N THR A 32 -1.61 7.06 -4.24
CA THR A 32 -1.97 8.02 -3.17
C THR A 32 -2.62 7.31 -1.99
N LYS A 33 -3.49 6.32 -2.23
CA LYS A 33 -4.09 5.52 -1.15
C LYS A 33 -3.05 4.75 -0.35
N ALA A 34 -2.17 4.01 -1.02
CA ALA A 34 -1.10 3.25 -0.36
C ALA A 34 -0.15 4.17 0.44
N PHE A 35 0.18 5.34 -0.11
CA PHE A 35 0.99 6.34 0.58
C PHE A 35 0.31 6.89 1.84
N ARG A 36 -0.99 7.19 1.78
CA ARG A 36 -1.76 7.62 2.96
C ARG A 36 -1.84 6.54 4.02
N VAL A 37 -2.04 5.28 3.62
CA VAL A 37 -2.09 4.13 4.53
C VAL A 37 -0.78 3.97 5.28
N LYS A 38 0.36 3.92 4.59
CA LYS A 38 1.65 3.76 5.29
C LYS A 38 1.91 4.91 6.26
N ASN A 39 1.58 6.15 5.90
CA ASN A 39 1.84 7.30 6.76
C ASN A 39 0.91 7.27 7.96
N ARG A 40 -0.36 6.92 7.77
CA ARG A 40 -1.32 6.79 8.88
C ARG A 40 -0.89 5.72 9.87
N ILE A 41 -0.38 4.58 9.39
CA ILE A 41 0.17 3.53 10.25
C ILE A 41 1.39 4.07 11.02
N ILE A 42 2.33 4.73 10.34
CA ILE A 42 3.50 5.36 10.99
C ILE A 42 3.05 6.34 12.08
N ASP A 43 2.07 7.21 11.79
CA ASP A 43 1.56 8.18 12.75
C ASP A 43 0.96 7.50 13.99
N ILE A 44 0.22 6.40 13.82
CA ILE A 44 -0.34 5.61 14.93
C ILE A 44 0.79 4.99 15.77
N ILE A 45 1.78 4.36 15.13
CA ILE A 45 2.93 3.77 15.83
C ILE A 45 3.68 4.85 16.63
N GLU A 46 3.91 6.02 16.02
CA GLU A 46 4.57 7.13 16.68
C GLU A 46 3.76 7.77 17.81
N TYR A 47 2.44 7.79 17.69
CA TYR A 47 1.55 8.28 18.74
C TYR A 47 1.60 7.38 19.99
N HIS A 48 1.69 6.06 19.80
CA HIS A 48 1.80 5.08 20.88
C HIS A 48 3.27 4.79 21.29
N ASN A 49 4.23 5.60 20.85
CA ASN A 49 5.67 5.41 21.12
C ASN A 49 6.23 4.01 20.77
N GLY A 50 5.62 3.31 19.80
CA GLY A 50 6.01 1.94 19.44
C GLY A 50 5.67 0.88 20.49
N ASP A 51 4.80 1.17 21.46
CA ASP A 51 4.32 0.17 22.41
C ASP A 51 3.12 -0.59 21.83
N PHE A 52 3.37 -1.82 21.36
CA PHE A 52 2.35 -2.70 20.78
C PHE A 52 1.67 -3.62 21.80
N SER A 53 1.83 -3.37 23.11
CA SER A 53 1.21 -4.20 24.15
C SER A 53 -0.32 -4.05 24.24
N ASP A 54 -0.88 -2.95 23.71
CA ASP A 54 -2.33 -2.74 23.66
C ASP A 54 -2.93 -3.30 22.35
N LEU A 55 -3.81 -4.29 22.49
CA LEU A 55 -4.56 -4.89 21.38
C LEU A 55 -5.37 -3.85 20.56
N LYS A 56 -5.64 -2.66 21.14
CA LYS A 56 -6.35 -1.55 20.47
C LYS A 56 -5.63 -0.96 19.27
N ILE A 57 -4.31 -1.08 19.17
CA ILE A 57 -3.54 -0.48 18.06
C ILE A 57 -3.94 -1.11 16.73
N THR A 58 -4.14 -2.42 16.70
CA THR A 58 -4.57 -3.14 15.49
C THR A 58 -5.98 -2.72 15.07
N ASP A 59 -6.88 -2.51 16.03
CA ASP A 59 -8.24 -2.03 15.77
C ASP A 59 -8.26 -0.59 15.24
N GLU A 60 -7.45 0.31 15.82
CA GLU A 60 -7.29 1.69 15.36
C GLU A 60 -6.73 1.77 13.93
N ILE A 61 -5.77 0.89 13.62
CA ILE A 61 -5.24 0.74 12.26
C ILE A 61 -6.36 0.24 11.34
N ASN A 62 -7.10 -0.81 11.71
CA ASN A 62 -8.18 -1.36 10.89
C ASN A 62 -9.27 -0.32 10.57
N GLU A 63 -9.71 0.45 11.57
CA GLU A 63 -10.68 1.52 11.39
C GLU A 63 -10.13 2.63 10.48
N SER A 64 -8.87 3.02 10.68
CA SER A 64 -8.20 4.01 9.85
C SER A 64 -8.11 3.55 8.38
N LEU A 65 -7.70 2.30 8.13
CA LEU A 65 -7.57 1.74 6.78
C LEU A 65 -8.95 1.60 6.09
N LYS A 66 -9.98 1.25 6.86
CA LYS A 66 -11.38 1.24 6.39
C LYS A 66 -11.83 2.62 5.96
N SER A 67 -11.54 3.67 6.74
CA SER A 67 -11.90 5.05 6.40
C SER A 67 -11.22 5.57 5.14
N ILE A 68 -9.98 5.12 4.87
CA ILE A 68 -9.22 5.48 3.66
C ILE A 68 -9.74 4.73 2.42
N GLY A 69 -10.54 3.67 2.61
CA GLY A 69 -10.98 2.80 1.53
C GLY A 69 -9.83 1.96 0.97
N TYR A 70 -8.94 1.50 1.86
CA TYR A 70 -7.91 0.53 1.52
C TYR A 70 -8.54 -0.83 1.21
N ARG A 71 -7.85 -1.67 0.43
CA ARG A 71 -8.42 -2.91 -0.09
C ARG A 71 -8.29 -4.04 0.94
N TYR A 72 -9.39 -4.71 1.21
CA TYR A 72 -9.45 -5.94 2.00
C TYR A 72 -8.63 -7.06 1.35
N ASN A 73 -7.78 -7.74 2.12
CA ASN A 73 -6.95 -8.83 1.62
C ASN A 73 -6.54 -9.78 2.76
N THR A 74 -7.29 -10.87 2.92
CA THR A 74 -7.09 -11.89 3.96
C THR A 74 -6.14 -13.01 3.58
N GLY A 75 -5.59 -13.02 2.36
CA GLY A 75 -4.92 -14.19 1.78
C GLY A 75 -3.44 -14.01 1.47
N LYS A 76 -2.76 -13.02 2.05
CA LYS A 76 -1.38 -12.68 1.67
C LYS A 76 -0.51 -12.51 2.92
N THR A 77 0.61 -13.20 2.93
CA THR A 77 1.65 -13.11 3.97
C THR A 77 2.62 -11.98 3.64
N CYS A 78 3.17 -11.39 4.70
CA CYS A 78 4.25 -10.43 4.59
C CYS A 78 5.53 -11.12 4.09
N PRO A 79 6.29 -10.51 3.17
CA PRO A 79 7.57 -11.07 2.74
C PRO A 79 8.56 -11.06 3.90
N GLU A 80 9.47 -12.03 3.95
CA GLU A 80 10.63 -11.95 4.85
C GLU A 80 11.53 -10.79 4.44
N MET A 81 12.11 -10.12 5.44
CA MET A 81 13.08 -9.06 5.25
C MET A 81 14.31 -9.31 6.12
N ASP A 82 15.49 -9.03 5.57
CA ASP A 82 16.76 -9.18 6.29
C ASP A 82 16.82 -8.24 7.50
N GLY A 83 17.31 -8.77 8.63
CA GLY A 83 17.54 -8.00 9.86
C GLY A 83 16.29 -7.75 10.72
N VAL A 84 15.19 -8.44 10.42
CA VAL A 84 13.94 -8.40 11.20
C VAL A 84 13.99 -9.46 12.31
N SER A 85 13.57 -9.10 13.53
CA SER A 85 13.28 -10.09 14.57
C SER A 85 11.98 -10.83 14.25
N GLU A 86 12.02 -12.17 14.24
CA GLU A 86 10.91 -13.06 13.82
C GLU A 86 9.58 -12.85 14.58
N GLU A 87 9.60 -12.18 15.73
CA GLU A 87 8.42 -11.92 16.57
C GLU A 87 7.56 -10.71 16.13
N ASP A 88 8.02 -9.90 15.17
CA ASP A 88 7.50 -8.53 14.99
C ASP A 88 6.61 -8.28 13.77
N THR A 89 6.21 -9.33 13.03
CA THR A 89 5.34 -9.16 11.86
C THR A 89 3.87 -9.09 12.28
N TYR A 90 3.37 -7.88 12.52
CA TYR A 90 1.96 -7.66 12.85
C TYR A 90 1.06 -7.88 11.62
N THR A 91 0.37 -9.02 11.57
CA THR A 91 -0.52 -9.45 10.48
C THR A 91 -1.99 -9.58 10.88
N GLY A 92 -2.39 -9.06 12.06
CA GLY A 92 -3.73 -9.23 12.63
C GLY A 92 -4.86 -8.43 11.97
N SER A 93 -4.74 -8.10 10.68
CA SER A 93 -5.65 -7.22 9.97
C SER A 93 -6.32 -7.91 8.78
N ASP A 94 -7.57 -7.51 8.55
CA ASP A 94 -8.33 -7.72 7.32
C ASP A 94 -7.67 -7.11 6.06
N TYR A 95 -6.63 -6.31 6.25
CA TYR A 95 -5.88 -5.59 5.22
C TYR A 95 -4.44 -6.08 5.12
N LEU A 96 -3.90 -6.10 3.90
CA LEU A 96 -2.49 -6.42 3.69
C LEU A 96 -1.62 -5.17 3.90
N TYR A 97 -0.96 -5.12 5.05
CA TYR A 97 0.19 -4.27 5.34
C TYR A 97 1.17 -5.05 6.22
N CYS A 98 2.41 -4.59 6.27
CA CYS A 98 3.45 -5.24 7.07
C CYS A 98 4.17 -4.19 7.91
N ILE A 99 4.36 -4.50 9.18
CA ILE A 99 5.17 -3.70 10.11
C ILE A 99 6.34 -4.59 10.53
N TYR A 100 7.55 -4.05 10.49
CA TYR A 100 8.76 -4.74 10.90
C TYR A 100 9.51 -3.88 11.91
N THR A 101 9.92 -4.50 13.02
CA THR A 101 10.75 -3.83 14.02
C THR A 101 12.22 -4.01 13.69
N TYR A 102 12.99 -2.93 13.84
CA TYR A 102 14.44 -2.94 13.71
C TYR A 102 15.08 -2.31 14.95
N ASN A 103 16.15 -2.94 15.43
CA ASN A 103 16.96 -2.44 16.54
C ASN A 103 18.18 -1.70 15.99
N SER A 104 18.37 -0.45 16.40
CA SER A 104 19.56 0.35 16.12
C SER A 104 20.34 0.60 17.40
N ALA A 105 21.60 1.02 17.28
CA ALA A 105 22.46 1.39 18.41
C ALA A 105 21.88 2.55 19.26
N ARG A 106 20.92 3.30 18.71
CA ARG A 106 20.28 4.46 19.36
C ARG A 106 18.86 4.19 19.87
N GLY A 107 18.29 3.02 19.59
CA GLY A 107 16.90 2.71 19.91
C GLY A 107 16.20 1.89 18.83
N LYS A 108 14.88 1.73 18.96
CA LYS A 108 14.06 0.93 18.04
C LYS A 108 13.42 1.80 16.97
N TYR A 109 13.21 1.28 15.77
CA TYR A 109 12.41 1.93 14.74
C TYR A 109 11.62 0.89 13.95
N TYR A 110 10.55 1.33 13.29
CA TYR A 110 9.65 0.44 12.58
C TYR A 110 9.62 0.78 11.11
N LYS A 111 9.61 -0.26 10.27
CA LYS A 111 9.43 -0.16 8.83
C LYS A 111 8.04 -0.64 8.47
N VAL A 112 7.30 0.19 7.75
CA VAL A 112 5.93 -0.09 7.32
C VAL A 112 5.89 -0.27 5.82
N ILE A 113 5.22 -1.33 5.37
CA ILE A 113 4.94 -1.61 3.96
C ILE A 113 3.43 -1.59 3.74
N ALA A 114 3.00 -0.71 2.84
CA ALA A 114 1.66 -0.75 2.25
C ALA A 114 1.77 -1.16 0.78
N TYR A 115 0.65 -1.56 0.18
CA TYR A 115 0.60 -2.07 -1.19
C TYR A 115 -0.33 -1.22 -2.04
N MET A 116 0.18 -0.77 -3.18
CA MET A 116 -0.62 -0.23 -4.25
C MET A 116 -1.17 -1.39 -5.09
N TYR A 117 -2.49 -1.47 -5.19
CA TYR A 117 -3.17 -2.46 -6.01
C TYR A 117 -3.44 -1.91 -7.41
N PHE A 118 -3.03 -2.66 -8.42
CA PHE A 118 -3.34 -2.38 -9.81
C PHE A 118 -4.16 -3.53 -10.40
N ASP A 119 -5.43 -3.23 -10.66
CA ASP A 119 -6.39 -4.18 -11.23
C ASP A 119 -6.47 -3.98 -12.74
N LEU A 120 -5.82 -4.86 -13.51
CA LEU A 120 -5.95 -4.89 -14.97
C LEU A 120 -7.05 -5.87 -15.39
N PRO A 121 -8.17 -5.40 -15.96
CA PRO A 121 -9.29 -6.28 -16.32
C PRO A 121 -8.96 -7.31 -17.41
N ILE A 122 -7.84 -7.18 -18.12
CA ILE A 122 -7.48 -7.99 -19.29
C ILE A 122 -6.51 -9.14 -18.93
N ILE A 123 -5.68 -8.97 -17.90
CA ILE A 123 -4.56 -9.89 -17.62
C ILE A 123 -4.87 -10.84 -16.45
N GLY A 124 -5.94 -10.60 -15.69
CA GLY A 124 -6.39 -11.49 -14.61
C GLY A 124 -5.43 -11.57 -13.41
N ASP A 125 -4.26 -10.93 -13.51
CA ASP A 125 -3.22 -10.95 -12.49
C ASP A 125 -3.16 -9.61 -11.75
N TYR A 126 -3.04 -9.69 -10.43
CA TYR A 126 -3.05 -8.54 -9.53
C TYR A 126 -1.62 -8.08 -9.28
N ILE A 127 -1.26 -6.92 -9.84
CA ILE A 127 0.07 -6.34 -9.58
C ILE A 127 -0.01 -5.54 -8.28
N ASN A 128 0.76 -5.96 -7.28
CA ASN A 128 0.90 -5.26 -6.01
C ASN A 128 2.27 -4.60 -5.93
N ILE A 129 2.30 -3.28 -5.93
CA ILE A 129 3.54 -2.51 -5.80
C ILE A 129 3.73 -2.12 -4.33
N LYS A 130 4.89 -2.47 -3.76
CA LYS A 130 5.25 -2.15 -2.37
C LYS A 130 5.57 -0.67 -2.21
N VAL A 131 5.00 -0.04 -1.19
CA VAL A 131 5.26 1.35 -0.80
C VAL A 131 5.80 1.36 0.63
N TYR A 132 7.03 1.84 0.78
CA TYR A 132 7.77 1.79 2.05
C TYR A 132 7.66 3.10 2.84
N GLY A 133 7.73 2.98 4.16
CA GLY A 133 7.95 4.08 5.09
C GLY A 133 8.62 3.59 6.37
N GLU A 134 9.21 4.51 7.12
CA GLU A 134 9.94 4.24 8.36
C GLU A 134 9.52 5.27 9.41
N THR A 135 9.41 4.84 10.66
CA THR A 135 9.16 5.73 11.79
C THR A 135 10.45 6.45 12.21
N LYS A 136 10.31 7.48 13.04
CA LYS A 136 11.44 7.96 13.86
C LYS A 136 11.99 6.84 14.77
N ILE A 137 13.22 7.04 15.24
CA ILE A 137 13.83 6.18 16.25
C ILE A 137 13.23 6.52 17.62
N PHE A 138 12.74 5.51 18.30
CA PHE A 138 12.31 5.58 19.70
C PHE A 138 13.52 5.31 20.59
N TYR A 139 13.92 6.34 21.34
CA TYR A 139 14.99 6.24 22.32
C TYR A 139 14.44 5.52 23.57
N GLY A 140 15.08 4.41 23.93
CA GLY A 140 14.80 3.67 25.17
C GLY A 140 15.60 4.22 26.36
#